data_AF-A0A7G1ICG9-F1
#
_entry.id   AF-A0A7G1ICG9-F1
#
_cell.length_a   1.000
_cell.length_b   1.000
_cell.length_c   1.000
_cell.angle_alpha   90.00
_cell.angle_beta   90.00
_cell.angle_gamma   90.00
#
_symmetry.space_group_name_H-M   'P 1'
#
loop_
_entity.id
_entity.type
_entity.pdbx_description
1 polymer ?
#
loop_
_entity_poly.entity_id
_entity_poly.type
_entity_poly.pdbx_seq_one_letter_code
_entity_poly.pdbx_strand_id
1 'polypeptide(L)'
;MKHKVYQPDWTTPDRLEYTRHCAEVLSDLLAGTELGTISTLPLGWSNPWDASADDRARQTLAALSDDLRRIEQEAGHRIRMAIEPEPGCVIGSCRDAIGWFGHGSVDTRYIGLCLDTCHLAVMGESPAEVVAGLADIGIDVVKIQASNAIQIDDLAADGVAEAFAEFAGSLICIRSTASTPTGASGSATICRSRTRRHRGPAAPACTTTSRCTWLRRHR
;
A
#
# COMPACT_ATOMS: atom_id res chain seq x y z
N MET A 1 -7.17 -7.01 -15.43
CA MET A 1 -7.24 -6.33 -14.11
C MET A 1 -8.66 -6.31 -13.60
N LYS A 2 -8.89 -6.38 -12.29
CA LYS A 2 -10.23 -6.22 -11.70
C LYS A 2 -10.47 -4.75 -11.35
N HIS A 3 -10.81 -3.90 -12.33
CA HIS A 3 -10.95 -2.45 -12.12
C HIS A 3 -12.02 -2.04 -11.09
N LYS A 4 -12.97 -2.92 -10.78
CA LYS A 4 -14.02 -2.66 -9.78
C LYS A 4 -13.49 -2.44 -8.36
N VAL A 5 -12.27 -2.88 -8.04
CA VAL A 5 -11.70 -2.68 -6.69
C VAL A 5 -11.36 -1.22 -6.40
N TYR A 6 -11.19 -0.40 -7.44
CA TYR A 6 -10.92 1.03 -7.34
C TYR A 6 -12.19 1.87 -7.22
N GLN A 7 -13.38 1.23 -7.26
CA GLN A 7 -14.66 1.92 -7.21
C GLN A 7 -15.39 1.61 -5.89
N PRO A 8 -16.08 2.59 -5.26
CA PRO A 8 -16.09 4.02 -5.61
C PRO A 8 -14.69 4.66 -5.50
N ASP A 9 -14.33 5.63 -6.32
CA ASP A 9 -13.01 6.31 -6.22
C ASP A 9 -13.09 7.60 -5.39
N TRP A 10 -11.96 8.29 -5.19
CA TRP A 10 -11.89 9.50 -4.37
C TRP A 10 -12.61 10.72 -4.94
N THR A 11 -13.19 10.61 -6.14
CA THR A 11 -14.01 11.68 -6.73
C THR A 11 -15.46 11.65 -6.26
N THR A 12 -15.86 10.65 -5.46
CA THR A 12 -17.26 10.44 -5.06
C THR A 12 -17.50 10.56 -3.54
N PRO A 13 -18.71 10.97 -3.13
CA PRO A 13 -19.09 10.99 -1.70
C PRO A 13 -19.09 9.60 -1.05
N ASP A 14 -19.44 8.55 -1.78
CA ASP A 14 -19.51 7.18 -1.26
C ASP A 14 -18.15 6.69 -0.74
N ARG A 15 -17.04 7.09 -1.38
CA ARG A 15 -15.69 6.77 -0.91
C ARG A 15 -15.38 7.48 0.41
N LEU A 16 -15.79 8.74 0.56
CA LEU A 16 -15.64 9.47 1.82
C LEU A 16 -16.43 8.81 2.95
N GLU A 17 -17.70 8.52 2.71
CA GLU A 17 -18.59 7.91 3.71
C GLU A 17 -18.05 6.56 4.19
N TYR A 18 -17.67 5.68 3.26
CA TYR A 18 -17.06 4.40 3.59
C TYR A 18 -15.82 4.58 4.48
N THR A 19 -14.96 5.52 4.11
CA THR A 19 -13.69 5.74 4.79
C THR A 19 -13.88 6.36 6.17
N ARG A 20 -14.84 7.27 6.33
CA ARG A 20 -15.25 7.83 7.61
C ARG A 20 -15.71 6.72 8.56
N HIS A 21 -16.59 5.82 8.09
CA HIS A 21 -17.03 4.69 8.91
C HIS A 21 -15.86 3.78 9.33
N CYS A 22 -14.88 3.55 8.45
CA CYS A 22 -13.67 2.82 8.83
C CYS A 22 -12.87 3.54 9.92
N ALA A 23 -12.76 4.87 9.86
CA ALA A 23 -12.07 5.66 10.88
C ALA A 23 -12.81 5.61 12.22
N GLU A 24 -14.15 5.69 12.22
CA GLU A 24 -14.97 5.59 13.43
C GLU A 24 -14.85 4.20 14.08
N VAL A 25 -14.92 3.13 13.28
CA VAL A 25 -14.69 1.77 13.80
C VAL A 25 -13.27 1.62 14.37
N LEU A 26 -12.25 2.16 13.69
CA LEU A 26 -10.88 2.11 14.22
C LEU A 26 -10.77 2.91 15.52
N SER A 27 -11.43 4.07 15.61
CA SER A 27 -11.47 4.91 16.81
C SER A 27 -11.94 4.12 18.04
N ASP A 28 -13.03 3.37 17.90
CA ASP A 28 -13.57 2.53 18.98
C ASP A 28 -12.60 1.41 19.39
N LEU A 29 -11.74 0.95 18.46
CA LEU A 29 -10.80 -0.15 18.69
C LEU A 29 -9.46 0.28 19.28
N LEU A 30 -9.10 1.58 19.25
CA LEU A 30 -7.75 2.03 19.62
C LEU A 30 -7.41 1.88 21.11
N ALA A 31 -8.39 1.61 21.98
CA ALA A 31 -8.19 1.14 23.37
C ALA A 31 -7.05 1.85 24.16
N GLY A 32 -6.98 3.19 24.08
CA GLY A 32 -5.96 4.00 24.77
C GLY A 32 -4.68 4.27 23.97
N THR A 33 -4.63 3.87 22.69
CA THR A 33 -3.56 4.23 21.76
C THR A 33 -3.79 5.62 21.20
N GLU A 34 -2.78 6.49 21.25
CA GLU A 34 -2.88 7.89 20.80
C GLU A 34 -2.93 8.06 19.27
N LEU A 35 -2.55 7.02 18.51
CA LEU A 35 -2.44 7.07 17.04
C LEU A 35 -2.91 5.76 16.39
N GLY A 36 -3.81 5.88 15.41
CA GLY A 36 -4.20 4.82 14.49
C GLY A 36 -3.98 5.20 13.04
N THR A 37 -3.92 4.20 12.16
CA THR A 37 -3.77 4.42 10.71
C THR A 37 -4.70 3.51 9.92
N ILE A 38 -5.43 4.09 8.97
CA ILE A 38 -6.11 3.36 7.90
C ILE A 38 -5.36 3.59 6.59
N SER A 39 -5.46 2.65 5.65
CA SER A 39 -4.88 2.82 4.31
C SER A 39 -5.92 2.56 3.23
N THR A 40 -5.68 3.16 2.07
CA THR A 40 -6.55 3.03 0.89
C THR A 40 -5.70 2.84 -0.36
N LEU A 41 -6.29 2.18 -1.35
CA LEU A 41 -5.84 2.26 -2.73
C LEU A 41 -5.80 3.73 -3.19
N PRO A 42 -5.02 4.05 -4.24
CA PRO A 42 -4.84 5.44 -4.67
C PRO A 42 -6.13 6.07 -5.16
N LEU A 43 -6.06 7.38 -5.44
CA LEU A 43 -7.21 8.24 -5.74
C LEU A 43 -8.23 7.62 -6.71
N GLY A 44 -7.74 7.03 -7.79
CA GLY A 44 -8.54 6.32 -8.78
C GLY A 44 -7.66 5.77 -9.90
N TRP A 45 -8.28 5.14 -10.90
CA TRP A 45 -7.58 4.66 -12.09
C TRP A 45 -7.16 5.84 -12.97
N SER A 46 -5.98 5.78 -13.61
CA SER A 46 -5.45 6.90 -14.42
C SER A 46 -6.29 7.25 -15.65
N ASN A 47 -7.17 6.36 -16.10
CA ASN A 47 -8.02 6.57 -17.27
C ASN A 47 -9.45 6.01 -17.08
N PRO A 48 -10.50 6.85 -17.16
CA PRO A 48 -10.47 8.29 -17.36
C PRO A 48 -10.13 9.02 -16.05
N TRP A 49 -9.13 9.91 -16.08
CA TRP A 49 -8.88 10.87 -15.01
C TRP A 49 -8.47 12.21 -15.61
N ASP A 50 -9.07 13.29 -15.13
CA ASP A 50 -8.83 14.65 -15.61
C ASP A 50 -8.57 15.61 -14.44
N ALA A 51 -8.25 16.87 -14.75
CA ALA A 51 -7.99 17.89 -13.72
C ALA A 51 -9.21 18.12 -12.80
N SER A 52 -10.44 17.95 -13.31
CA SER A 52 -11.64 18.07 -12.48
C SER A 52 -11.76 16.93 -11.46
N ALA A 53 -11.28 15.73 -11.81
CA ALA A 53 -11.18 14.59 -10.91
C ALA A 53 -10.14 14.85 -9.81
N ASP A 54 -9.02 15.48 -10.12
CA ASP A 54 -8.05 15.94 -9.10
C ASP A 54 -8.70 16.90 -8.11
N ASP A 55 -9.43 17.90 -8.59
CA ASP A 55 -10.11 18.88 -7.73
C ASP A 55 -11.13 18.20 -6.80
N ARG A 56 -11.95 17.28 -7.35
CA ARG A 56 -12.91 16.51 -6.54
C ARG A 56 -12.18 15.64 -5.52
N ALA A 57 -11.12 14.94 -5.90
CA ALA A 57 -10.36 14.10 -4.98
C ALA A 57 -9.75 14.91 -3.83
N ARG A 58 -9.22 16.11 -4.11
CA ARG A 58 -8.70 17.03 -3.08
C ARG A 58 -9.80 17.49 -2.13
N GLN A 59 -10.98 17.85 -2.64
CA GLN A 59 -12.12 18.24 -1.82
C GLN A 59 -12.57 17.09 -0.91
N THR A 60 -12.63 15.86 -1.43
CA THR A 60 -12.97 14.67 -0.65
C THR A 60 -11.94 14.40 0.45
N LEU A 61 -10.65 14.53 0.17
CA LEU A 61 -9.58 14.36 1.17
C LEU A 61 -9.59 15.47 2.23
N ALA A 62 -9.94 16.70 1.85
CA ALA A 62 -10.13 17.79 2.80
C ALA A 62 -11.30 17.51 3.76
N ALA A 63 -12.44 17.06 3.21
CA ALA A 63 -13.59 16.67 4.02
C ALA A 63 -13.28 15.49 4.96
N LEU A 64 -12.52 14.50 4.49
CA LEU A 64 -12.02 13.43 5.36
C LEU A 64 -11.14 13.99 6.49
N SER A 65 -10.26 14.94 6.19
CA SER A 65 -9.39 15.55 7.20
C SER A 65 -10.19 16.26 8.29
N ASP A 66 -11.31 16.89 7.92
CA ASP A 66 -12.24 17.50 8.88
C ASP A 66 -12.92 16.44 9.77
N ASP A 67 -13.32 15.30 9.20
CA ASP A 67 -13.87 14.17 9.96
C ASP A 67 -12.85 13.58 10.93
N LEU A 68 -11.62 13.37 10.48
CA LEU A 68 -10.53 12.85 11.32
C LEU A 68 -10.15 13.81 12.44
N ARG A 69 -10.21 15.12 12.17
CA ARG A 69 -10.02 16.16 13.20
C ARG A 69 -11.12 16.11 14.25
N ARG A 70 -12.38 15.91 13.85
CA ARG A 70 -13.50 15.75 14.79
C ARG A 70 -13.27 14.52 15.68
N ILE A 71 -12.90 13.38 15.11
CA ILE A 71 -12.58 12.17 15.87
C ILE A 71 -11.44 12.43 16.88
N GLU A 72 -10.37 13.12 16.47
CA GLU A 72 -9.27 13.46 17.39
C GLU A 72 -9.75 14.34 18.56
N GLN A 73 -10.64 15.31 18.29
CA GLN A 73 -11.19 16.19 19.32
C GLN A 73 -12.14 15.48 20.30
N GLU A 74 -12.93 14.52 19.81
CA GLU A 74 -13.95 13.82 20.60
C GLU A 74 -13.37 12.63 21.38
N ALA A 75 -12.49 11.85 20.75
CA ALA A 75 -11.96 10.61 21.31
C ALA A 75 -10.56 10.77 21.94
N GLY A 76 -9.84 11.84 21.60
CA GLY A 76 -8.51 12.13 22.16
C GLY A 76 -7.34 11.38 21.51
N HIS A 77 -7.59 10.59 20.46
CA HIS A 77 -6.56 9.93 19.66
C HIS A 77 -6.63 10.35 18.19
N ARG A 78 -5.49 10.35 17.51
CA ARG A 78 -5.40 10.72 16.09
C ARG A 78 -5.56 9.49 15.21
N ILE A 79 -6.28 9.64 14.11
CA ILE A 79 -6.27 8.67 13.01
C ILE A 79 -5.69 9.34 11.76
N ARG A 80 -4.75 8.66 11.10
CA ARG A 80 -4.17 9.10 9.82
C ARG A 80 -4.60 8.18 8.68
N MET A 81 -4.85 8.77 7.52
CA MET A 81 -5.08 8.08 6.26
C MET A 81 -3.76 7.95 5.48
N ALA A 82 -3.44 6.73 5.09
CA ALA A 82 -2.29 6.39 4.26
C ALA A 82 -2.74 6.09 2.82
N ILE A 83 -2.43 6.99 1.88
CA ILE A 83 -2.65 6.75 0.45
C ILE A 83 -1.54 5.85 -0.08
N GLU A 84 -1.90 4.71 -0.67
CA GLU A 84 -0.96 3.77 -1.26
C GLU A 84 -0.83 4.04 -2.77
N PRO A 85 0.37 4.29 -3.32
CA PRO A 85 0.59 4.28 -4.77
C PRO A 85 0.42 2.88 -5.37
N GLU A 86 -0.18 2.80 -6.57
CA GLU A 86 -0.46 1.53 -7.24
C GLU A 86 -0.30 1.68 -8.76
N PRO A 87 0.45 0.79 -9.43
CA PRO A 87 0.65 0.86 -10.87
C PRO A 87 -0.65 0.93 -11.69
N GLY A 88 -0.74 1.95 -12.55
CA GLY A 88 -1.89 2.21 -13.43
C GLY A 88 -2.94 3.14 -12.84
N CYS A 89 -2.82 3.54 -11.59
CA CYS A 89 -3.59 4.62 -10.99
C CYS A 89 -2.98 6.00 -11.25
N VAL A 90 -3.72 7.04 -10.87
CA VAL A 90 -3.29 8.45 -10.97
C VAL A 90 -2.02 8.69 -10.15
N ILE A 91 -2.00 8.15 -8.93
CA ILE A 91 -0.80 8.04 -8.11
C ILE A 91 -0.27 6.61 -8.32
N GLY A 92 0.52 6.45 -9.39
CA GLY A 92 1.06 5.17 -9.84
C GLY A 92 2.33 4.73 -9.13
N SER A 93 3.08 5.71 -8.64
CA SER A 93 4.39 5.59 -7.99
C SER A 93 4.52 6.58 -6.84
N CYS A 94 5.57 6.45 -6.03
CA CYS A 94 5.87 7.44 -5.01
C CYS A 94 6.28 8.78 -5.64
N ARG A 95 6.93 8.77 -6.80
CA ARG A 95 7.19 9.98 -7.59
C ARG A 95 5.90 10.71 -7.99
N ASP A 96 4.90 9.98 -8.47
CA ASP A 96 3.59 10.57 -8.79
C ASP A 96 2.94 11.15 -7.54
N ALA A 97 3.07 10.48 -6.39
CA ALA A 97 2.57 10.99 -5.12
C ALA A 97 3.25 12.31 -4.75
N ILE A 98 4.58 12.39 -4.86
CA ILE A 98 5.34 13.63 -4.59
C ILE A 98 4.84 14.77 -5.49
N GLY A 99 4.67 14.51 -6.79
CA GLY A 99 4.12 15.51 -7.72
C GLY A 99 2.70 15.93 -7.34
N TRP A 100 1.81 14.97 -7.09
CA TRP A 100 0.40 15.24 -6.81
C TRP A 100 0.20 16.00 -5.49
N PHE A 101 0.89 15.60 -4.42
CA PHE A 101 0.83 16.28 -3.12
C PHE A 101 1.56 17.64 -3.15
N GLY A 102 2.62 17.79 -3.95
CA GLY A 102 3.32 19.07 -4.07
C GLY A 102 2.52 20.18 -4.78
N HIS A 103 1.52 19.81 -5.60
CA HIS A 103 0.72 20.76 -6.38
C HIS A 103 -0.62 21.17 -5.75
N GLY A 104 -0.92 20.76 -4.52
CA GLY A 104 -2.13 21.23 -3.83
C GLY A 104 -2.11 20.96 -2.33
N SER A 105 -3.04 21.56 -1.59
CA SER A 105 -3.08 21.40 -0.14
C SER A 105 -3.88 20.16 0.27
N VAL A 106 -3.23 19.27 1.01
CA VAL A 106 -3.88 18.28 1.88
C VAL A 106 -3.46 18.57 3.32
N ASP A 107 -4.29 18.21 4.30
CA ASP A 107 -3.89 18.34 5.70
C ASP A 107 -2.95 17.19 6.06
N THR A 108 -1.64 17.46 6.03
CA THR A 108 -0.59 16.46 6.25
C THR A 108 -0.58 15.91 7.68
N ARG A 109 -1.29 16.55 8.61
CA ARG A 109 -1.54 16.01 9.96
C ARG A 109 -2.34 14.71 9.89
N TYR A 110 -3.30 14.61 8.96
CA TYR A 110 -4.21 13.47 8.84
C TYR A 110 -3.97 12.65 7.59
N ILE A 111 -3.39 13.22 6.54
CA ILE A 111 -3.10 12.52 5.28
C ILE A 111 -1.61 12.29 5.16
N GLY A 112 -1.22 11.07 4.81
CA GLY A 112 0.15 10.72 4.46
C GLY A 112 0.20 9.57 3.47
N LEU A 113 1.40 9.03 3.26
CA LEU A 113 1.63 7.94 2.31
C LEU A 113 1.72 6.58 2.99
N CYS A 114 1.19 5.56 2.33
CA CYS A 114 1.52 4.16 2.59
C CYS A 114 2.67 3.74 1.67
N LEU A 115 3.77 3.28 2.25
CA LEU A 115 4.93 2.80 1.50
C LEU A 115 4.85 1.28 1.34
N ASP A 116 4.42 0.80 0.16
CA ASP A 116 4.47 -0.61 -0.19
C ASP A 116 5.83 -0.98 -0.82
N THR A 117 6.56 -1.90 -0.20
CA THR A 117 7.91 -2.28 -0.63
C THR A 117 7.93 -3.07 -1.94
N CYS A 118 6.86 -3.79 -2.29
CA CYS A 118 6.72 -4.45 -3.60
C CYS A 118 6.45 -3.41 -4.68
N HIS A 119 5.60 -2.42 -4.45
CA HIS A 119 5.36 -1.38 -5.46
C HIS A 119 6.60 -0.52 -5.69
N LEU A 120 7.35 -0.17 -4.64
CA LEU A 120 8.66 0.47 -4.79
C LEU A 120 9.60 -0.35 -5.68
N ALA A 121 9.74 -1.65 -5.40
CA ALA A 121 10.59 -2.54 -6.18
C ALA A 121 10.10 -2.68 -7.64
N VAL A 122 8.79 -2.76 -7.84
CA VAL A 122 8.18 -2.84 -9.19
C VAL A 122 8.39 -1.55 -9.97
N MET A 123 8.33 -0.40 -9.32
CA MET A 123 8.56 0.89 -9.94
C MET A 123 10.06 1.24 -10.05
N GLY A 124 10.94 0.45 -9.41
CA GLY A 124 12.38 0.69 -9.39
C GLY A 124 12.77 1.94 -8.59
N GLU A 125 11.98 2.30 -7.59
CA GLU A 125 12.17 3.52 -6.80
C GLU A 125 13.11 3.27 -5.61
N SER A 126 14.06 4.18 -5.39
CA SER A 126 14.94 4.15 -4.22
C SER A 126 14.16 4.55 -2.96
N PRO A 127 14.09 3.71 -1.92
CA PRO A 127 13.36 4.06 -0.69
C PRO A 127 13.90 5.33 -0.01
N ALA A 128 15.23 5.52 -0.03
CA ALA A 128 15.86 6.68 0.59
C ALA A 128 15.50 7.98 -0.14
N GLU A 129 15.51 7.97 -1.48
CA GLU A 129 15.13 9.14 -2.29
C GLU A 129 13.64 9.45 -2.15
N VAL A 130 12.80 8.42 -2.09
CA VAL A 130 11.35 8.57 -1.88
C VAL A 130 11.06 9.22 -0.53
N VAL A 131 11.65 8.70 0.55
CA VAL A 131 11.45 9.24 1.90
C VAL A 131 11.94 10.69 1.98
N ALA A 132 13.10 11.00 1.37
CA ALA A 132 13.62 12.37 1.32
C ALA A 132 12.68 13.30 0.54
N GLY A 133 12.23 12.90 -0.66
CA GLY A 133 11.35 13.71 -1.49
C GLY A 133 9.97 13.95 -0.87
N LEU A 134 9.43 12.98 -0.11
CA LEU A 134 8.20 13.16 0.66
C LEU A 134 8.39 14.14 1.82
N ALA A 135 9.52 14.05 2.52
CA ALA A 135 9.87 14.98 3.61
C ALA A 135 10.02 16.42 3.10
N ASP A 136 10.61 16.62 1.92
CA ASP A 136 10.78 17.94 1.29
C ASP A 136 9.45 18.66 1.03
N ILE A 137 8.38 17.90 0.79
CA ILE A 137 7.02 18.44 0.60
C ILE A 137 6.14 18.34 1.85
N GLY A 138 6.70 17.93 3.00
CA GLY A 138 6.00 17.83 4.27
C GLY A 138 4.98 16.68 4.37
N ILE A 139 5.12 15.63 3.55
CA ILE A 139 4.29 14.43 3.59
C ILE A 139 5.03 13.33 4.35
N ASP A 140 4.39 12.78 5.39
CA ASP A 140 4.96 11.66 6.12
C ASP A 140 4.62 10.32 5.45
N VAL A 141 5.53 9.35 5.59
CA VAL A 141 5.20 7.93 5.48
C VAL A 141 4.53 7.50 6.78
N VAL A 142 3.22 7.28 6.74
CA VAL A 142 2.41 6.99 7.95
C VAL A 142 2.14 5.50 8.12
N LYS A 143 2.38 4.72 7.07
CA LYS A 143 2.24 3.27 7.09
C LYS A 143 3.26 2.65 6.14
N ILE A 144 3.79 1.49 6.51
CA ILE A 144 4.67 0.68 5.66
C ILE A 144 4.00 -0.68 5.48
N GLN A 145 3.83 -1.10 4.23
CA GLN A 145 3.48 -2.47 3.88
C GLN A 145 4.76 -3.19 3.48
N ALA A 146 5.34 -3.89 4.44
CA ALA A 146 6.48 -4.76 4.18
C ALA A 146 5.99 -6.05 3.51
N SER A 147 6.38 -6.23 2.26
CA SER A 147 6.16 -7.44 1.47
C SER A 147 7.49 -7.96 0.91
N ASN A 148 7.51 -9.22 0.49
CA ASN A 148 8.70 -9.84 -0.07
C ASN A 148 8.77 -9.54 -1.58
N ALA A 149 9.76 -8.74 -1.97
CA ALA A 149 10.20 -8.57 -3.35
C ALA A 149 11.62 -9.13 -3.48
N ILE A 150 11.84 -10.01 -4.45
CA ILE A 150 13.17 -10.57 -4.74
C ILE A 150 13.60 -10.01 -6.10
N GLN A 151 14.77 -9.38 -6.13
CA GLN A 151 15.38 -8.90 -7.36
C GLN A 151 16.41 -9.92 -7.84
N ILE A 152 16.40 -10.18 -9.15
CA ILE A 152 17.39 -11.00 -9.84
C ILE A 152 17.83 -10.21 -11.06
N ASP A 153 19.14 -10.00 -11.20
CA ASP A 153 19.67 -9.24 -12.32
C ASP A 153 19.79 -10.09 -13.59
N ASP A 154 20.12 -11.37 -13.46
CA ASP A 154 20.16 -12.34 -14.57
C ASP A 154 19.40 -13.62 -14.23
N LEU A 155 18.25 -13.82 -14.88
CA LEU A 155 17.43 -15.02 -14.73
C LEU A 155 18.09 -16.29 -15.28
N ALA A 156 19.08 -16.14 -16.18
CA ALA A 156 19.77 -17.26 -16.82
C ALA A 156 21.02 -17.70 -16.05
N ALA A 157 21.40 -16.99 -14.99
CA ALA A 157 22.56 -17.36 -14.18
C ALA A 157 22.36 -18.73 -13.50
N ASP A 158 23.43 -19.52 -13.50
CA ASP A 158 23.46 -20.84 -12.85
C ASP A 158 23.12 -20.72 -11.36
N GLY A 159 22.25 -21.62 -10.85
CA GLY A 159 21.86 -21.66 -9.44
C GLY A 159 20.68 -20.77 -9.05
N VAL A 160 20.16 -19.93 -9.96
CA VAL A 160 18.97 -19.09 -9.68
C VAL A 160 17.74 -19.95 -9.40
N ALA A 161 17.53 -21.04 -10.14
CA ALA A 161 16.39 -21.93 -9.92
C ALA A 161 16.43 -22.59 -8.52
N GLU A 162 17.61 -23.05 -8.10
CA GLU A 162 17.85 -23.62 -6.77
C GLU A 162 17.66 -22.59 -5.67
N ALA A 163 18.19 -21.37 -5.84
CA ALA A 163 18.02 -20.27 -4.90
C ALA A 163 16.53 -19.88 -4.73
N PHE A 164 15.72 -20.02 -5.77
CA PHE A 164 14.28 -19.74 -5.70
C PHE A 164 13.43 -20.88 -5.16
N ALA A 165 13.98 -22.10 -5.09
CA ALA A 165 13.24 -23.26 -4.60
C ALA A 165 12.77 -23.08 -3.15
N GLU A 166 13.53 -22.37 -2.31
CA GLU A 166 13.14 -22.11 -0.92
C GLU A 166 11.91 -21.19 -0.80
N PHE A 167 11.65 -20.38 -1.83
CA PHE A 167 10.49 -19.51 -1.87
C PHE A 167 9.33 -20.08 -2.68
N ALA A 168 9.45 -21.34 -3.16
CA ALA A 168 8.38 -22.02 -3.87
C ALA A 168 7.14 -22.18 -2.97
N GLY A 169 6.14 -21.34 -3.19
CA GLY A 169 4.90 -21.29 -2.39
C GLY A 169 4.74 -20.03 -1.53
N SER A 170 5.76 -19.18 -1.46
CA SER A 170 5.69 -17.85 -0.85
C SER A 170 4.91 -16.87 -1.75
N LEU A 171 4.28 -15.89 -1.11
CA LEU A 171 3.74 -14.71 -1.80
C LEU A 171 4.94 -13.80 -2.12
N ILE A 172 5.36 -13.81 -3.38
CA ILE A 172 6.48 -13.00 -3.87
C ILE A 172 5.99 -12.14 -5.03
N CYS A 173 6.41 -10.89 -5.01
CA CYS A 173 6.25 -9.94 -6.09
C CYS A 173 7.39 -10.12 -7.10
N ILE A 174 7.09 -10.53 -8.34
CA ILE A 174 8.09 -10.73 -9.39
C ILE A 174 7.89 -9.68 -10.48
N ARG A 175 8.92 -8.86 -10.69
CA ARG A 175 9.07 -8.02 -11.88
C ARG A 175 10.17 -8.62 -12.75
N SER A 176 9.85 -8.84 -14.03
CA SER A 176 10.85 -9.19 -15.04
C SER A 176 10.93 -8.06 -16.06
N THR A 177 12.13 -7.55 -16.27
CA THR A 177 12.44 -6.62 -17.36
C THR A 177 13.26 -7.37 -18.40
N ALA A 178 12.75 -7.47 -19.61
CA ALA A 178 13.50 -8.01 -20.74
C ALA A 178 14.00 -6.84 -21.60
N SER A 179 15.31 -6.73 -21.76
CA SER A 179 15.95 -5.87 -22.75
C SER A 179 16.07 -6.64 -24.07
N THR A 180 15.46 -6.12 -25.14
CA THR A 180 15.71 -6.65 -26.49
C THR A 180 16.94 -5.98 -27.12
N PRO A 181 17.70 -6.66 -28.00
CA PRO A 181 18.90 -6.10 -28.65
C PRO A 181 18.65 -4.81 -29.44
N THR A 182 17.39 -4.52 -29.77
CA THR A 182 16.94 -3.33 -30.50
C THR A 182 16.63 -2.13 -29.61
N GLY A 183 16.90 -2.21 -28.30
CA GLY A 183 16.72 -1.10 -27.36
C GLY A 183 15.29 -0.90 -26.84
N ALA A 184 14.34 -1.77 -27.21
CA ALA A 184 13.01 -1.78 -26.61
C ALA A 184 13.01 -2.59 -25.31
N SER A 185 12.72 -1.92 -24.19
CA SER A 185 12.51 -2.56 -22.89
C SER A 185 11.04 -2.89 -22.68
N GLY A 186 10.71 -4.17 -22.49
CA GLY A 186 9.40 -4.60 -22.04
C GLY A 186 9.44 -5.00 -20.57
N SER A 187 8.50 -4.53 -19.75
CA SER A 187 8.35 -4.97 -18.36
C SER A 187 7.07 -5.75 -18.17
N ALA A 188 7.16 -6.93 -17.53
CA ALA A 188 6.01 -7.70 -17.09
C ALA A 188 6.05 -7.85 -15.56
N THR A 189 4.95 -7.46 -14.92
CA THR A 189 4.77 -7.60 -13.46
C THR A 189 3.79 -8.73 -13.19
N ILE A 190 4.19 -9.72 -12.40
CA ILE A 190 3.32 -10.81 -11.95
C ILE A 190 3.27 -10.76 -10.42
N CYS A 191 2.14 -10.31 -9.88
CA CYS A 191 1.83 -10.42 -8.46
C CYS A 191 0.92 -11.65 -8.24
N ARG A 192 1.42 -12.66 -7.53
CA ARG A 192 0.58 -13.81 -7.12
C ARG A 192 -0.06 -13.49 -5.79
N SER A 193 -1.38 -13.26 -5.77
CA SER A 193 -2.18 -13.20 -4.54
C SER A 193 -2.97 -14.49 -4.31
N ARG A 194 -2.95 -15.02 -3.08
CA ARG A 194 -3.69 -16.24 -2.72
C ARG A 194 -5.08 -15.85 -2.21
N THR A 195 -6.11 -15.94 -3.04
CA THR A 195 -7.49 -15.95 -2.53
C THR A 195 -7.78 -17.34 -1.99
N ARG A 196 -7.70 -17.50 -0.67
CA ARG A 196 -8.07 -18.75 0.00
C ARG A 196 -9.60 -18.90 -0.08
N ARG A 197 -10.10 -19.75 -0.99
CA ARG A 197 -11.50 -20.20 -0.91
C ARG A 197 -11.63 -21.03 0.37
N HIS A 198 -12.34 -20.51 1.36
CA HIS A 198 -12.75 -21.30 2.53
C HIS A 198 -13.70 -22.42 2.06
N ARG A 199 -13.27 -23.67 2.20
CA ARG A 199 -14.19 -24.78 2.43
C ARG A 199 -14.03 -25.16 3.90
N GLY A 200 -15.14 -25.13 4.65
CA GLY A 200 -15.21 -25.52 6.05
C GLY A 200 -14.90 -27.02 6.27
N PRO A 201 -14.71 -27.44 7.53
CA PRO A 201 -13.81 -28.52 7.88
C PRO A 201 -14.50 -29.87 8.04
N ALA A 202 -13.73 -30.94 7.87
CA ALA A 202 -13.90 -32.15 8.68
C ALA A 202 -12.60 -32.33 9.48
N ALA A 203 -12.70 -32.22 10.80
CA ALA A 203 -11.64 -32.64 11.73
C ALA A 203 -11.55 -34.18 11.73
N PRO A 204 -10.41 -34.76 12.15
CA PRO A 204 -10.31 -35.10 13.57
C PRO A 204 -8.94 -34.87 14.21
N ALA A 205 -8.96 -34.98 15.53
CA ALA A 205 -7.95 -34.66 16.53
C ALA A 205 -6.68 -35.53 16.47
N CYS A 206 -5.55 -34.95 16.90
CA CYS A 206 -4.47 -35.70 17.51
C CYS A 206 -3.83 -34.89 18.64
N THR A 207 -3.71 -35.57 19.77
CA THR A 207 -3.30 -35.12 21.11
C THR A 207 -1.78 -35.05 21.28
N THR A 208 -1.38 -34.38 22.36
CA THR A 208 -0.11 -34.52 23.13
C THR A 208 1.09 -33.62 22.75
N THR A 209 1.27 -32.58 23.59
CA THR A 209 2.51 -31.98 24.12
C THR A 209 3.81 -32.03 23.31
N SER A 210 4.37 -30.85 22.98
CA SER A 210 5.73 -30.45 23.38
C SER A 210 5.98 -28.96 23.16
N ARG A 211 6.89 -28.41 23.97
CA ARG A 211 7.13 -27.01 24.32
C ARG A 211 7.57 -26.12 23.14
N CYS A 212 7.02 -24.91 23.06
CA CYS A 212 7.61 -23.80 22.29
C CYS A 212 8.85 -23.25 23.00
N THR A 213 10.03 -23.45 22.42
CA THR A 213 11.24 -22.68 22.76
C THR A 213 11.41 -21.54 21.76
N TRP A 214 11.22 -20.31 22.24
CA TRP A 214 11.65 -19.08 21.57
C TRP A 214 13.18 -18.97 21.64
N LEU A 215 13.86 -19.07 20.50
CA LEU A 215 15.29 -18.73 20.39
C LEU A 215 15.43 -17.27 19.99
N ARG A 216 15.67 -16.42 21.01
CA ARG A 216 16.47 -15.20 20.86
C ARG A 216 17.88 -15.59 20.42
N ARG A 217 18.45 -14.92 19.42
CA ARG A 217 19.89 -14.69 19.35
C ARG A 217 20.16 -13.27 18.91
N HIS A 218 20.65 -12.48 19.87
CA HIS A 218 21.63 -11.44 19.60
C HIS A 218 22.99 -12.11 19.36
N ARG A 219 23.68 -11.69 18.31
CA ARG A 219 25.02 -11.12 18.38
C ARG A 219 25.24 -10.31 17.11
#